data_AF-A0A1I5VTE7-F1
#
_entry.id   AF-A0A1I5VTE7-F1
#
_cell.length_a   1.000
_cell.length_b   1.000
_cell.length_c   1.000
_cell.angle_alpha   90.00
_cell.angle_beta   90.00
_cell.angle_gamma   90.00
#
_symmetry.space_group_name_H-M   'P 1'
#
loop_
_entity.id
_entity.type
_entity.pdbx_description
1 polymer ?
#
loop_
_entity_poly.entity_id
_entity_poly.type
_entity_poly.pdbx_seq_one_letter_code
_entity_poly.pdbx_strand_id
1 'polypeptide(L)'
;MKKIISSLLLCFAFVALIHAQNNEVSYSRLNNVFNLKVKNSAEKLTLTIKGDVKLGDDDKSITSISDEGYIYYRKKGQSLEVEEDGKGNLLYTVNGNKKSTLTAEDKALVEDCVQLLIDYGVDADNRVQRIFAQKGTSGVLSEVERFKSDYVKEMYLSYLLKNQKLSKDEMVTLLNKANQYLSSDYYKAELLDGVMGPFLADEATSNAYLQTVNSISSDYYQSETVKKLLNTSLNEKQYQQVMTIVSNMKSDYYQAEVVKKLLSNNDISDARFAGLMKIAGNMGSDYYKSEIISALLKNKTLNKDRYDKTIAAAQNIKSDYYQYSILSGLIDENITDEAAWSSLIQYAGKIGSDYYQAQMLMKIADKMPDSETLRKQIGDAAKNIKSDYYYGQVMRSLGRRAA
;
A
#
# COMPACT_ATOMS: atom_id res chain seq x y z
N MET A 1 14.36 13.87 28.99
CA MET A 1 13.05 13.21 28.87
C MET A 1 13.24 11.89 28.14
N LYS A 2 13.16 10.77 28.87
CA LYS A 2 13.38 9.42 28.35
C LYS A 2 12.26 9.08 27.36
N LYS A 3 12.60 8.89 26.09
CA LYS A 3 11.69 8.29 25.11
C LYS A 3 11.57 6.81 25.47
N ILE A 4 10.42 6.45 26.03
CA ILE A 4 10.00 5.06 26.19
C ILE A 4 9.80 4.54 24.77
N ILE A 5 10.69 3.66 24.32
CA ILE A 5 10.48 2.87 23.10
C ILE A 5 9.38 1.87 23.48
N SER A 6 8.14 2.23 23.15
CA SER A 6 7.02 1.31 23.20
C SER A 6 7.25 0.25 22.12
N SER A 7 7.82 -0.90 22.52
CA SER A 7 7.73 -2.12 21.73
C SER A 7 6.25 -2.41 21.53
N LEU A 8 5.79 -2.19 20.30
CA LEU A 8 4.40 -2.38 19.90
C LEU A 8 4.07 -3.87 20.11
N LEU A 9 3.29 -4.14 21.15
CA LEU A 9 2.79 -5.48 21.47
C LEU A 9 1.76 -5.85 20.39
N LEU A 10 2.24 -6.44 19.29
CA LEU A 10 1.38 -6.85 18.19
C LEU A 10 0.73 -8.19 18.55
N CYS A 11 -0.44 -8.12 19.19
CA CYS A 11 -1.33 -9.25 19.39
C CYS A 11 -1.90 -9.73 18.05
N PHE A 12 -1.14 -10.52 17.29
CA PHE A 12 -1.70 -11.28 16.17
C PHE A 12 -2.20 -12.63 16.65
N ALA A 13 -3.50 -12.72 16.96
CA ALA A 13 -4.22 -13.98 16.97
C ALA A 13 -4.69 -14.28 15.54
N PHE A 14 -3.81 -14.80 14.68
CA PHE A 14 -4.25 -15.43 13.43
C PHE A 14 -4.33 -16.94 13.66
N VAL A 15 -5.55 -17.47 13.81
CA VAL A 15 -5.76 -18.92 13.63
C VAL A 15 -5.90 -19.16 12.13
N ALA A 16 -4.79 -19.31 11.42
CA ALA A 16 -4.81 -19.72 10.02
C ALA A 16 -4.94 -21.25 9.95
N LEU A 17 -6.18 -21.75 9.96
CA LEU A 17 -6.47 -23.16 9.64
C LEU A 17 -6.43 -23.35 8.12
N ILE A 18 -5.25 -23.69 7.59
CA ILE A 18 -5.11 -24.07 6.18
C ILE A 18 -5.61 -25.52 6.01
N HIS A 19 -6.88 -25.69 5.65
CA HIS A 19 -7.46 -27.01 5.35
C HIS A 19 -7.12 -27.43 3.91
N ALA A 20 -5.89 -27.93 3.72
CA ALA A 20 -5.57 -28.80 2.59
C ALA A 20 -5.27 -30.18 3.19
N GLN A 21 -6.01 -31.21 2.74
CA GLN A 21 -6.04 -32.61 3.22
C GLN A 21 -4.96 -32.98 4.29
N ASN A 22 -5.41 -33.18 5.53
CA ASN A 22 -4.66 -33.71 6.69
C ASN A 22 -3.50 -32.88 7.29
N ASN A 23 -3.33 -31.60 6.91
CA ASN A 23 -2.33 -30.73 7.50
C ASN A 23 -2.96 -29.71 8.47
N GLU A 24 -2.68 -29.82 9.76
CA GLU A 24 -3.07 -28.86 10.80
C GLU A 24 -1.83 -28.05 11.23
N VAL A 25 -1.81 -26.76 10.92
CA VAL A 25 -0.87 -25.80 11.50
C VAL A 25 -1.67 -24.82 12.34
N SER A 26 -1.31 -24.66 13.60
CA SER A 26 -1.88 -23.64 14.47
C SER A 26 -0.77 -22.90 15.20
N TYR A 27 -0.91 -21.58 15.30
CA TYR A 27 -0.04 -20.74 16.08
C TYR A 27 -0.87 -19.74 16.89
N SER A 28 -0.36 -19.35 18.05
CA SER A 28 -0.97 -18.30 18.86
C SER A 28 0.07 -17.63 19.74
N ARG A 29 -0.17 -16.36 20.08
CA ARG A 29 0.61 -15.63 21.08
C ARG A 29 -0.36 -14.92 22.02
N LEU A 30 -0.43 -15.36 23.27
CA LEU A 30 -1.34 -14.84 24.30
C LEU A 30 -0.60 -14.78 25.64
N ASN A 31 -0.73 -13.68 26.39
CA ASN A 31 -0.14 -13.52 27.73
C ASN A 31 1.35 -13.90 27.80
N ASN A 32 2.14 -13.43 26.83
CA ASN A 32 3.57 -13.75 26.69
C ASN A 32 3.90 -15.24 26.49
N VAL A 33 2.92 -16.04 26.06
CA VAL A 33 3.09 -17.44 25.67
C VAL A 33 2.89 -17.57 24.17
N PHE A 34 3.94 -17.97 23.47
CA PHE A 34 3.89 -18.39 22.08
C PHE A 34 3.61 -19.90 22.01
N ASN A 35 2.67 -20.29 21.18
CA ASN A 35 2.36 -21.69 20.89
C ASN A 35 2.40 -21.93 19.39
N LEU A 36 2.98 -23.05 19.00
CA LEU A 36 3.00 -23.61 17.66
C LEU A 36 2.67 -25.09 17.75
N LYS A 37 1.72 -25.54 16.94
CA LYS A 37 1.44 -26.96 16.73
C LYS A 37 1.36 -27.22 15.23
N VAL A 38 2.14 -28.17 14.77
CA VAL A 38 2.13 -28.67 13.39
C VAL A 38 1.85 -30.16 13.44
N LYS A 39 0.85 -30.60 12.68
CA LYS A 39 0.48 -32.00 12.54
C LYS A 39 0.13 -32.27 11.09
N ASN A 40 0.96 -33.07 10.43
CA ASN A 40 0.72 -33.59 9.09
C ASN A 40 1.13 -35.07 9.03
N SER A 41 0.96 -35.70 7.86
CA SER A 41 1.32 -37.11 7.65
C SER A 41 2.81 -37.43 7.85
N ALA A 42 3.69 -36.42 7.78
CA ALA A 42 5.15 -36.56 7.90
C ALA A 42 5.72 -36.03 9.24
N GLU A 43 4.99 -35.18 9.96
CA GLU A 43 5.51 -34.42 11.10
C GLU A 43 4.43 -34.19 12.17
N LYS A 44 4.81 -34.44 13.42
CA LYS A 44 4.06 -34.01 14.61
C LYS A 44 5.01 -33.21 15.49
N LEU A 45 4.76 -31.92 15.57
CA LEU A 45 5.59 -30.93 16.24
C LEU A 45 4.71 -30.06 17.17
N THR A 46 5.17 -29.87 18.40
CA THR A 46 4.64 -28.89 19.34
C THR A 46 5.79 -28.04 19.86
N LEU A 47 5.60 -26.74 19.89
CA LEU A 47 6.49 -25.78 20.53
C LEU A 47 5.65 -24.80 21.35
N THR A 48 5.97 -24.67 22.63
CA THR A 48 5.43 -23.64 23.53
C THR A 48 6.59 -22.89 24.15
N ILE A 49 6.54 -21.57 24.13
CA ILE A 49 7.56 -20.69 24.71
C ILE A 49 6.84 -19.69 25.62
N LYS A 50 7.29 -19.57 26.86
CA LYS A 50 6.90 -18.49 27.77
C LYS A 50 8.15 -17.72 28.17
N GLY A 51 8.07 -16.40 28.16
CA GLY A 51 9.18 -15.54 28.57
C GLY A 51 10.18 -15.23 27.45
N ASP A 52 11.18 -14.43 27.80
CA ASP A 52 12.24 -14.01 26.89
C ASP A 52 13.36 -15.05 26.87
N VAL A 53 13.68 -15.55 25.68
CA VAL A 53 14.72 -16.57 25.48
C VAL A 53 15.91 -15.93 24.80
N LYS A 54 17.12 -16.21 25.29
CA LYS A 54 18.39 -15.86 24.62
C LYS A 54 19.08 -17.11 24.11
N LEU A 55 19.59 -17.02 22.89
CA LEU A 55 20.30 -18.10 22.23
C LEU A 55 21.81 -17.90 22.39
N GLY A 56 22.55 -18.99 22.37
CA GLY A 56 24.02 -18.96 22.35
C GLY A 56 24.58 -18.46 21.03
N ASP A 57 25.82 -18.01 21.06
CA ASP A 57 26.54 -17.50 19.89
C ASP A 57 26.79 -18.58 18.83
N ASP A 58 26.65 -19.86 19.21
CA ASP A 58 26.78 -21.03 18.35
C ASP A 58 25.51 -21.38 17.57
N ASP A 59 24.41 -20.66 17.80
CA ASP A 59 23.07 -20.95 17.27
C ASP A 59 22.61 -22.41 17.56
N LYS A 60 23.12 -22.98 18.65
CA LYS A 60 22.93 -24.39 19.04
C LYS A 60 22.50 -24.57 20.49
N SER A 61 22.68 -23.53 21.31
CA SER A 61 22.39 -23.56 22.73
C SER A 61 21.41 -22.46 23.15
N ILE A 62 20.81 -22.65 24.32
CA ILE A 62 19.99 -21.64 25.01
C ILE A 62 20.84 -21.14 26.18
N THR A 63 20.95 -19.82 26.34
CA THR A 63 21.80 -19.21 27.37
C THR A 63 21.01 -18.64 28.53
N SER A 64 19.77 -18.19 28.29
CA SER A 64 18.87 -17.77 29.36
C SER A 64 17.42 -17.86 28.93
N ILE A 65 16.54 -18.05 29.92
CA ILE A 65 15.10 -17.85 29.82
C ILE A 65 14.73 -16.89 30.95
N SER A 66 13.84 -15.93 30.73
CA SER A 66 13.37 -15.02 31.79
C SER A 66 12.66 -15.78 32.91
N ASP A 67 12.62 -15.21 34.11
CA ASP A 67 11.94 -15.75 35.29
C ASP A 67 10.53 -16.31 34.97
N GLU A 68 10.23 -17.49 35.52
CA GLU A 68 9.01 -18.29 35.25
C GLU A 68 8.76 -18.65 33.77
N GLY A 69 9.74 -18.41 32.91
CA GLY A 69 9.70 -18.79 31.51
C GLY A 69 10.06 -20.25 31.31
N TYR A 70 9.62 -20.80 30.18
CA TYR A 70 9.93 -22.17 29.80
C TYR A 70 9.83 -22.36 28.30
N ILE A 71 10.48 -23.41 27.81
CA ILE A 71 10.32 -23.94 26.47
C ILE A 71 9.84 -25.38 26.61
N TYR A 72 8.72 -25.71 25.97
CA TYR A 72 8.29 -27.08 25.74
C TYR A 72 8.35 -27.36 24.25
N TYR A 73 9.17 -28.33 23.87
CA TYR A 73 9.39 -28.76 22.50
C TYR A 73 9.14 -30.25 22.38
N ARG A 74 8.38 -30.65 21.35
CA ARG A 74 8.14 -32.07 21.08
C ARG A 74 8.10 -32.33 19.58
N LYS A 75 8.93 -33.24 19.09
CA LYS A 75 8.98 -33.64 17.68
C LYS A 75 9.27 -35.14 17.55
N LYS A 76 8.55 -35.82 16.66
CA LYS A 76 8.73 -37.27 16.35
C LYS A 76 8.79 -38.17 17.60
N GLY A 77 8.03 -37.83 18.64
CA GLY A 77 7.95 -38.61 19.88
C GLY A 77 8.96 -38.21 20.96
N GLN A 78 10.02 -37.46 20.63
CA GLN A 78 10.96 -36.91 21.60
C GLN A 78 10.43 -35.60 22.18
N SER A 79 10.62 -35.37 23.47
CA SER A 79 10.27 -34.11 24.15
C SER A 79 11.46 -33.50 24.87
N LEU A 80 11.49 -32.18 24.87
CA LEU A 80 12.46 -31.34 25.55
C LEU A 80 11.69 -30.25 26.31
N GLU A 81 11.98 -30.13 27.59
CA GLU A 81 11.52 -29.06 28.46
C GLU A 81 12.75 -28.33 29.00
N VAL A 82 12.75 -27.00 28.88
CA VAL A 82 13.80 -26.12 29.41
C VAL A 82 13.14 -25.07 30.28
N GLU A 83 13.52 -25.02 31.56
CA GLU A 83 12.98 -24.11 32.56
C GLU A 83 14.12 -23.33 33.23
N GLU A 84 13.82 -22.15 33.75
CA GLU A 84 14.73 -21.38 34.61
C GLU A 84 14.49 -21.76 36.10
N ASP A 85 15.56 -21.92 36.89
CA ASP A 85 15.50 -22.45 38.26
C ASP A 85 15.22 -21.41 39.37
N GLY A 86 14.84 -20.18 39.01
CA GLY A 86 14.74 -19.00 39.88
C GLY A 86 16.09 -18.38 40.28
N LYS A 87 17.23 -18.89 39.79
CA LYS A 87 18.59 -18.39 40.06
C LYS A 87 19.39 -18.10 38.78
N GLY A 88 18.75 -18.16 37.63
CA GLY A 88 19.29 -17.95 36.29
C GLY A 88 19.87 -19.20 35.64
N ASN A 89 19.77 -20.40 36.26
CA ASN A 89 20.27 -21.63 35.64
C ASN A 89 19.15 -22.33 34.85
N LEU A 90 19.54 -22.95 33.73
CA LEU A 90 18.62 -23.72 32.90
C LEU A 90 18.54 -25.18 33.36
N LEU A 91 17.32 -25.65 33.59
CA LEU A 91 17.00 -27.04 33.91
C LEU A 91 16.46 -27.74 32.67
N TYR A 92 17.02 -28.89 32.33
CA TYR A 92 16.63 -29.67 31.16
C TYR A 92 15.90 -30.93 31.58
N THR A 93 14.73 -31.17 30.98
CA THR A 93 14.00 -32.44 31.06
C THR A 93 13.82 -33.00 29.66
N VAL A 94 14.38 -34.19 29.40
CA VAL A 94 14.30 -34.85 28.08
C VAL A 94 13.51 -36.14 28.22
N ASN A 95 12.47 -36.29 27.41
CA ASN A 95 11.55 -37.43 27.45
C ASN A 95 11.03 -37.72 28.87
N GLY A 96 10.73 -36.67 29.64
CA GLY A 96 10.24 -36.75 31.02
C GLY A 96 11.32 -36.97 32.10
N ASN A 97 12.59 -37.07 31.73
CA ASN A 97 13.69 -37.29 32.67
C ASN A 97 14.53 -36.02 32.86
N LYS A 98 14.65 -35.53 34.09
CA LYS A 98 15.55 -34.43 34.43
C LYS A 98 17.00 -34.82 34.16
N LYS A 99 17.74 -33.94 33.50
CA LYS A 99 19.13 -34.15 33.08
C LYS A 99 20.06 -33.24 33.88
N SER A 100 21.01 -33.84 34.60
CA SER A 100 22.13 -33.10 35.21
C SER A 100 23.25 -32.80 34.20
N THR A 101 23.36 -33.63 33.15
CA THR A 101 24.25 -33.44 32.00
C THR A 101 23.54 -33.90 30.73
N LEU A 102 23.81 -33.23 29.61
CA LEU A 102 23.22 -33.56 28.31
C LEU A 102 24.15 -34.50 27.53
N THR A 103 23.62 -35.64 27.09
CA THR A 103 24.32 -36.54 26.15
C THR A 103 24.42 -35.91 24.76
N ALA A 104 25.10 -36.58 23.82
CA ALA A 104 25.16 -36.12 22.43
C ALA A 104 23.75 -36.07 21.78
N GLU A 105 22.91 -37.05 22.09
CA GLU A 105 21.53 -37.12 21.60
C GLU A 105 20.65 -36.03 22.22
N ASP A 106 20.81 -35.77 23.53
CA ASP A 106 20.10 -34.68 24.20
C ASP A 106 20.48 -33.32 23.58
N LYS A 107 21.78 -33.09 23.32
CA LYS A 107 22.28 -31.87 22.67
C LYS A 107 21.73 -31.72 21.25
N ALA A 108 21.68 -32.79 20.46
CA ALA A 108 21.09 -32.75 19.12
C ALA A 108 19.61 -32.34 19.15
N LEU A 109 18.85 -32.76 20.17
CA LEU A 109 17.46 -32.34 20.35
C LEU A 109 17.34 -30.85 20.74
N VAL A 110 18.26 -30.35 21.57
CA VAL A 110 18.36 -28.91 21.88
C VAL A 110 18.70 -28.11 20.63
N GLU A 111 19.68 -28.56 19.82
CA GLU A 111 20.04 -27.89 18.56
C GLU A 111 18.85 -27.80 17.60
N ASP A 112 18.10 -28.89 17.41
CA ASP A 112 16.90 -28.91 16.57
C ASP A 112 15.80 -27.98 17.10
N CYS A 113 15.64 -27.89 18.43
CA CYS A 113 14.77 -26.90 19.06
C CYS A 113 15.23 -25.47 18.78
N VAL A 114 16.52 -25.16 18.99
CA VAL A 114 17.10 -23.82 18.76
C VAL A 114 16.95 -23.38 17.31
N GLN A 115 17.17 -24.27 16.34
CA GLN A 115 16.95 -23.94 14.93
C GLN A 115 15.49 -23.57 14.65
N LEU A 116 14.53 -24.27 15.28
CA LEU A 116 13.12 -23.90 15.19
C LEU A 116 12.84 -22.54 15.86
N LEU A 117 13.44 -22.24 17.02
CA LEU A 117 13.33 -20.94 17.67
C LEU A 117 13.79 -19.80 16.74
N ILE A 118 14.95 -20.00 16.07
CA ILE A 118 15.51 -19.06 15.10
C ILE A 118 14.58 -18.86 13.90
N ASP A 119 14.04 -19.94 13.34
CA ASP A 119 13.13 -19.89 12.18
C ASP A 119 11.80 -19.17 12.48
N TYR A 120 11.45 -19.01 13.76
CA TYR A 120 10.28 -18.26 14.25
C TYR A 120 10.63 -16.90 14.87
N GLY A 121 11.89 -16.46 14.76
CA GLY A 121 12.32 -15.12 15.16
C GLY A 121 12.54 -14.94 16.66
N VAL A 122 12.69 -16.03 17.42
CA VAL A 122 13.07 -15.96 18.83
C VAL A 122 14.52 -15.47 18.92
N ASP A 123 14.78 -14.50 19.80
CA ASP A 123 16.08 -13.84 19.96
C ASP A 123 16.64 -13.19 18.68
N ALA A 124 15.77 -12.90 17.70
CA ALA A 124 16.19 -12.39 16.39
C ALA A 124 17.00 -11.09 16.50
N ASP A 125 16.64 -10.17 17.40
CA ASP A 125 17.33 -8.89 17.57
C ASP A 125 18.78 -9.06 18.02
N ASN A 126 19.05 -9.95 18.99
CA ASN A 126 20.42 -10.22 19.43
C ASN A 126 21.18 -11.01 18.37
N ARG A 127 20.54 -12.01 17.75
CA ARG A 127 21.17 -12.83 16.72
C ARG A 127 21.58 -12.01 15.50
N VAL A 128 20.71 -11.14 14.99
CA VAL A 128 21.03 -10.30 13.81
C VAL A 128 22.16 -9.31 14.13
N GLN A 129 22.21 -8.77 15.36
CA GLN A 129 23.33 -7.94 15.83
C GLN A 129 24.66 -8.69 15.78
N ARG A 130 24.70 -9.93 16.30
CA ARG A 130 25.91 -10.77 16.25
C ARG A 130 26.34 -11.06 14.81
N ILE A 131 25.40 -11.45 13.95
CA ILE A 131 25.69 -11.77 12.54
C ILE A 131 26.23 -10.55 11.81
N PHE A 132 25.62 -9.38 12.03
CA PHE A 132 26.12 -8.13 11.46
C PHE A 132 27.53 -7.80 11.94
N ALA A 133 27.79 -7.91 13.26
CA ALA A 133 29.12 -7.63 13.81
C ALA A 133 30.21 -8.56 13.24
N GLN A 134 29.87 -9.81 12.92
CA GLN A 134 30.81 -10.80 12.41
C GLN A 134 30.97 -10.79 10.89
N LYS A 135 29.88 -10.55 10.15
CA LYS A 135 29.78 -10.80 8.69
C LYS A 135 29.21 -9.61 7.90
N GLY A 136 28.96 -8.48 8.55
CA GLY A 136 28.40 -7.27 7.96
C GLY A 136 27.01 -7.45 7.34
N THR A 137 26.62 -6.50 6.50
CA THR A 137 25.34 -6.47 5.77
C THR A 137 25.12 -7.74 4.96
N SER A 138 26.16 -8.22 4.26
CA SER A 138 26.08 -9.45 3.45
C SER A 138 25.70 -10.67 4.28
N GLY A 139 26.25 -10.82 5.49
CA GLY A 139 25.93 -11.94 6.36
C GLY A 139 24.46 -11.95 6.80
N VAL A 140 23.91 -10.78 7.09
CA VAL A 140 22.48 -10.65 7.44
C VAL A 140 21.59 -10.97 6.24
N LEU A 141 21.94 -10.49 5.05
CA LEU A 141 21.17 -10.76 3.83
C LEU A 141 21.20 -12.25 3.42
N SER A 142 22.26 -12.99 3.73
CA SER A 142 22.30 -14.44 3.53
C SER A 142 21.32 -15.19 4.44
N GLU A 143 21.07 -14.71 5.67
CA GLU A 143 20.06 -15.33 6.54
C GLU A 143 18.63 -15.09 6.02
N VAL A 144 18.36 -13.91 5.45
CA VAL A 144 17.04 -13.58 4.87
C VAL A 144 16.62 -14.58 3.80
N GLU A 145 17.57 -15.05 2.97
CA GLU A 145 17.32 -16.05 1.94
C GLU A 145 16.94 -17.42 2.52
N ARG A 146 17.47 -17.78 3.69
CA ARG A 146 17.22 -19.08 4.35
C ARG A 146 15.84 -19.13 5.00
N PHE A 147 15.35 -18.01 5.53
CA PHE A 147 14.09 -17.98 6.27
C PHE A 147 12.89 -18.26 5.38
N LYS A 148 11.92 -19.02 5.90
CA LYS A 148 10.63 -19.23 5.23
C LYS A 148 9.63 -18.12 5.57
N SER A 149 9.64 -17.66 6.82
CA SER A 149 8.70 -16.66 7.33
C SER A 149 9.09 -15.25 6.90
N ASP A 150 8.19 -14.57 6.19
CA ASP A 150 8.39 -13.17 5.82
C ASP A 150 8.48 -12.24 7.03
N TYR A 151 7.86 -12.61 8.15
CA TYR A 151 8.02 -11.88 9.42
C TYR A 151 9.49 -11.87 9.87
N VAL A 152 10.14 -13.03 9.88
CA VAL A 152 11.55 -13.13 10.32
C VAL A 152 12.49 -12.47 9.31
N LYS A 153 12.22 -12.63 8.00
CA LYS A 153 12.94 -11.91 6.95
C LYS A 153 12.86 -10.39 7.16
N GLU A 154 11.65 -9.88 7.41
CA GLU A 154 11.41 -8.46 7.65
C GLU A 154 12.17 -7.98 8.88
N MET A 155 12.15 -8.71 10.00
CA MET A 155 12.91 -8.34 11.21
C MET A 155 14.41 -8.12 10.90
N TYR A 156 15.02 -9.02 10.14
CA TYR A 156 16.44 -8.96 9.79
C TYR A 156 16.74 -7.81 8.83
N LEU A 157 15.87 -7.58 7.83
CA LEU A 157 15.99 -6.45 6.89
C LEU A 157 15.79 -5.11 7.61
N SER A 158 14.78 -5.02 8.48
CA SER A 158 14.48 -3.82 9.29
C SER A 158 15.59 -3.49 10.28
N TYR A 159 16.28 -4.49 10.83
CA TYR A 159 17.46 -4.25 11.64
C TYR A 159 18.55 -3.48 10.88
N LEU A 160 18.83 -3.88 9.63
CA LEU A 160 19.80 -3.19 8.76
C LEU A 160 19.36 -1.75 8.48
N LEU A 161 18.07 -1.53 8.20
CA LEU A 161 17.54 -0.19 7.94
C LEU A 161 17.64 0.75 9.16
N LYS A 162 17.30 0.27 10.37
CA LYS A 162 17.17 1.12 11.56
C LYS A 162 18.49 1.44 12.24
N ASN A 163 19.45 0.52 12.20
CA ASN A 163 20.62 0.59 13.08
C ASN A 163 21.93 0.89 12.35
N GLN A 164 21.95 0.90 11.02
CA GLN A 164 23.20 0.95 10.25
C GLN A 164 23.25 2.13 9.28
N LYS A 165 24.45 2.66 9.08
CA LYS A 165 24.74 3.62 7.99
C LYS A 165 24.99 2.84 6.70
N LEU A 166 23.92 2.32 6.11
CA LEU A 166 24.01 1.62 4.83
C LEU A 166 24.55 2.57 3.74
N SER A 167 25.49 2.08 2.94
CA SER A 167 25.85 2.72 1.68
C SER A 167 24.69 2.65 0.68
N LYS A 168 24.78 3.42 -0.42
CA LYS A 168 23.77 3.40 -1.48
C LYS A 168 23.67 2.01 -2.12
N ASP A 169 24.80 1.36 -2.38
CA ASP A 169 24.84 0.01 -2.98
C ASP A 169 24.25 -1.04 -2.04
N GLU A 170 24.52 -0.94 -0.73
CA GLU A 170 23.91 -1.83 0.26
C GLU A 170 22.40 -1.62 0.35
N MET A 171 21.91 -0.39 0.25
CA MET A 171 20.48 -0.10 0.22
C MET A 171 19.81 -0.67 -1.04
N VAL A 172 20.42 -0.49 -2.22
CA VAL A 172 19.94 -1.13 -3.46
C VAL A 172 19.87 -2.65 -3.29
N THR A 173 20.92 -3.26 -2.73
CA THR A 173 20.99 -4.71 -2.51
C THR A 173 19.90 -5.17 -1.53
N LEU A 174 19.71 -4.46 -0.42
CA LEU A 174 18.67 -4.73 0.56
C LEU A 174 17.28 -4.70 -0.07
N LEU A 175 16.96 -3.65 -0.82
CA LEU A 175 15.65 -3.49 -1.46
C LEU A 175 15.39 -4.56 -2.52
N ASN A 176 16.40 -4.94 -3.31
CA ASN A 176 16.29 -6.02 -4.28
C ASN A 176 16.05 -7.38 -3.59
N LYS A 177 16.75 -7.64 -2.49
CA LYS A 177 16.57 -8.86 -1.68
C LYS A 177 15.20 -8.90 -1.02
N ALA A 178 14.71 -7.76 -0.53
CA ALA A 178 13.35 -7.64 -0.02
C ALA A 178 12.31 -7.94 -1.09
N ASN A 179 12.46 -7.38 -2.30
CA ASN A 179 11.58 -7.65 -3.42
C ASN A 179 11.58 -9.14 -3.82
N GLN A 180 12.76 -9.77 -3.81
CA GLN A 180 12.96 -11.16 -4.17
C GLN A 180 12.37 -12.15 -3.15
N TYR A 181 12.57 -11.90 -1.85
CA TYR A 181 12.32 -12.91 -0.82
C TYR A 181 11.10 -12.64 0.06
N LEU A 182 10.61 -11.39 0.18
CA LEU A 182 9.34 -11.12 0.84
C LEU A 182 8.20 -11.38 -0.14
N SER A 183 7.23 -12.20 0.26
CA SER A 183 6.01 -12.47 -0.51
C SER A 183 4.83 -11.63 -0.02
N SER A 184 4.79 -11.30 1.27
CA SER A 184 3.75 -10.50 1.90
C SER A 184 3.86 -9.02 1.54
N ASP A 185 2.80 -8.51 0.91
CA ASP A 185 2.63 -7.09 0.63
C ASP A 185 2.71 -6.21 1.87
N TYR A 186 2.19 -6.70 3.00
CA TYR A 186 2.27 -6.01 4.29
C TYR A 186 3.72 -5.82 4.74
N TYR A 187 4.52 -6.88 4.74
CA TYR A 187 5.92 -6.80 5.18
C TYR A 187 6.80 -6.04 4.19
N LYS A 188 6.49 -6.07 2.89
CA LYS A 188 7.12 -5.17 1.92
C LYS A 188 6.83 -3.70 2.26
N ALA A 189 5.57 -3.36 2.49
CA ALA A 189 5.18 -1.98 2.82
C ALA A 189 5.76 -1.50 4.16
N GLU A 190 5.76 -2.35 5.19
CA GLU A 190 6.36 -2.06 6.50
C GLU A 190 7.86 -1.77 6.37
N LEU A 191 8.59 -2.62 5.64
CA LEU A 191 10.02 -2.41 5.39
C LEU A 191 10.28 -1.09 4.65
N LEU A 192 9.49 -0.80 3.61
CA LEU A 192 9.62 0.41 2.80
C LEU A 192 9.31 1.68 3.61
N ASP A 193 8.50 1.60 4.67
CA ASP A 193 8.25 2.72 5.59
C ASP A 193 9.51 3.13 6.36
N GLY A 194 10.43 2.19 6.60
CA GLY A 194 11.71 2.45 7.25
C GLY A 194 12.75 3.14 6.37
N VAL A 195 12.50 3.32 5.07
CA VAL A 195 13.48 3.89 4.14
C VAL A 195 13.56 5.41 4.29
N MET A 196 14.72 5.91 4.70
CA MET A 196 14.93 7.32 4.98
C MET A 196 14.99 8.19 3.72
N GLY A 197 14.56 9.46 3.86
CA GLY A 197 14.51 10.45 2.77
C GLY A 197 15.76 10.58 1.89
N PRO A 198 17.01 10.55 2.41
CA PRO A 198 18.21 10.61 1.56
C PRO A 198 18.31 9.47 0.53
N PHE A 199 17.81 8.27 0.86
CA PHE A 199 17.75 7.16 -0.09
C PHE A 199 16.62 7.31 -1.10
N LEU A 200 15.55 8.05 -0.76
CA LEU A 200 14.48 8.38 -1.72
C LEU A 200 14.90 9.50 -2.69
N ALA A 201 15.87 10.34 -2.29
CA ALA A 201 16.42 11.39 -3.15
C ALA A 201 17.47 10.88 -4.15
N ASP A 202 18.16 9.78 -3.85
CA ASP A 202 19.15 9.19 -4.74
C ASP A 202 18.50 8.33 -5.85
N GLU A 203 19.01 8.44 -7.07
CA GLU A 203 18.39 7.80 -8.25
C GLU A 203 18.42 6.27 -8.18
N ALA A 204 19.54 5.67 -7.77
CA ALA A 204 19.70 4.23 -7.78
C ALA A 204 18.83 3.58 -6.68
N THR A 205 18.87 4.14 -5.47
CA THR A 205 18.09 3.61 -4.34
C THR A 205 16.61 3.89 -4.50
N SER A 206 16.21 5.04 -5.03
CA SER A 206 14.79 5.31 -5.31
C SER A 206 14.22 4.45 -6.44
N ASN A 207 15.03 4.10 -7.43
CA ASN A 207 14.61 3.14 -8.46
C ASN A 207 14.37 1.75 -7.86
N ALA A 208 15.28 1.24 -7.02
CA ALA A 208 15.08 -0.03 -6.32
C ALA A 208 13.85 0.01 -5.39
N TYR A 209 13.64 1.13 -4.69
CA TYR A 209 12.47 1.36 -3.85
C TYR A 209 11.17 1.25 -4.66
N LEU A 210 11.07 1.99 -5.77
CA LEU A 210 9.88 1.99 -6.63
C LEU A 210 9.65 0.66 -7.34
N GLN A 211 10.71 -0.10 -7.65
CA GLN A 211 10.58 -1.48 -8.14
C GLN A 211 9.95 -2.39 -7.08
N THR A 212 10.36 -2.27 -5.82
CA THR A 212 9.74 -3.01 -4.71
C THR A 212 8.29 -2.58 -4.50
N VAL A 213 7.96 -1.28 -4.55
CA VAL A 213 6.57 -0.79 -4.51
C VAL A 213 5.73 -1.38 -5.65
N ASN A 214 6.25 -1.41 -6.87
CA ASN A 214 5.55 -1.97 -8.02
C ASN A 214 5.29 -3.48 -7.90
N SER A 215 6.06 -4.19 -7.06
CA SER A 215 5.86 -5.61 -6.78
C SER A 215 4.76 -5.92 -5.75
N ILE A 216 4.25 -4.89 -5.06
CA ILE A 216 3.16 -5.02 -4.09
C ILE A 216 1.86 -5.26 -4.85
N SER A 217 1.16 -6.36 -4.55
CA SER A 217 -0.07 -6.75 -5.25
C SER A 217 -1.34 -6.11 -4.67
N SER A 218 -1.34 -5.83 -3.37
CA SER A 218 -2.41 -5.13 -2.66
C SER A 218 -2.39 -3.64 -2.98
N ASP A 219 -3.40 -3.18 -3.72
CA ASP A 219 -3.59 -1.75 -4.02
C ASP A 219 -3.62 -0.87 -2.76
N TYR A 220 -4.10 -1.41 -1.62
CA TYR A 220 -4.05 -0.70 -0.34
C TYR A 220 -2.61 -0.42 0.08
N TYR A 221 -1.79 -1.46 0.23
CA TYR A 221 -0.40 -1.30 0.67
C TYR A 221 0.43 -0.53 -0.36
N GLN A 222 0.17 -0.74 -1.65
CA GLN A 222 0.84 -0.03 -2.72
C GLN A 222 0.51 1.47 -2.69
N SER A 223 -0.77 1.84 -2.56
CA SER A 223 -1.19 3.24 -2.51
C SER A 223 -0.73 3.96 -1.25
N GLU A 224 -0.77 3.33 -0.07
CA GLU A 224 -0.24 3.91 1.16
C GLU A 224 1.26 4.16 1.06
N THR A 225 2.02 3.21 0.50
CA THR A 225 3.47 3.35 0.31
C THR A 225 3.79 4.49 -0.67
N VAL A 226 3.07 4.58 -1.79
CA VAL A 226 3.23 5.68 -2.75
C VAL A 226 2.87 7.03 -2.11
N LYS A 227 1.74 7.13 -1.39
CA LYS A 227 1.32 8.39 -0.74
C LYS A 227 2.36 8.90 0.27
N LYS A 228 3.06 8.00 0.97
CA LYS A 228 4.17 8.37 1.85
C LYS A 228 5.37 8.92 1.08
N LEU A 229 5.76 8.28 -0.02
CA LEU A 229 6.80 8.79 -0.91
C LEU A 229 6.47 10.20 -1.44
N LEU A 230 5.19 10.48 -1.73
CA LEU A 230 4.69 11.79 -2.18
C LEU A 230 4.76 12.90 -1.12
N ASN A 231 5.22 12.61 0.10
CA ASN A 231 5.63 13.65 1.06
C ASN A 231 7.03 14.20 0.76
N THR A 232 7.72 13.67 -0.26
CA THR A 232 8.99 14.15 -0.79
C THR A 232 8.82 14.67 -2.22
N SER A 233 9.73 15.51 -2.70
CA SER A 233 9.73 15.98 -4.09
C SER A 233 10.24 14.91 -5.04
N LEU A 234 9.45 14.56 -6.05
CA LEU A 234 9.85 13.61 -7.08
C LEU A 234 10.57 14.30 -8.23
N ASN A 235 11.66 13.69 -8.71
CA ASN A 235 12.20 14.00 -10.03
C ASN A 235 11.29 13.41 -11.13
N GLU A 236 11.54 13.78 -12.39
CA GLU A 236 10.65 13.37 -13.49
C GLU A 236 10.63 11.85 -13.70
N LYS A 237 11.76 11.16 -13.55
CA LYS A 237 11.84 9.69 -13.68
C LYS A 237 11.00 9.00 -12.60
N GLN A 238 11.13 9.43 -11.36
CA GLN A 238 10.35 8.93 -10.22
C GLN A 238 8.85 9.20 -10.41
N TYR A 239 8.49 10.39 -10.91
CA TYR A 239 7.12 10.73 -11.23
C TYR A 239 6.52 9.77 -12.26
N GLN A 240 7.24 9.47 -13.35
CA GLN A 240 6.77 8.51 -14.37
C GLN A 240 6.63 7.08 -13.82
N GLN A 241 7.53 6.66 -12.92
CA GLN A 241 7.40 5.37 -12.24
C GLN A 241 6.18 5.32 -11.32
N VAL A 242 5.91 6.39 -10.55
CA VAL A 242 4.70 6.51 -9.74
C VAL A 242 3.45 6.46 -10.62
N MET A 243 3.42 7.20 -11.73
CA MET A 243 2.32 7.15 -12.69
C MET A 243 2.08 5.75 -13.24
N THR A 244 3.15 5.00 -13.53
CA THR A 244 3.07 3.61 -13.97
C THR A 244 2.44 2.72 -12.89
N ILE A 245 2.92 2.84 -11.64
CA ILE A 245 2.38 2.10 -10.49
C ILE A 245 0.89 2.38 -10.33
N VAL A 246 0.48 3.65 -10.32
CA VAL A 246 -0.94 4.05 -10.20
C VAL A 246 -1.77 3.48 -11.35
N SER A 247 -1.26 3.53 -12.58
CA SER A 247 -2.00 3.00 -13.74
C SER A 247 -2.22 1.48 -13.68
N ASN A 248 -1.40 0.75 -12.93
CA ASN A 248 -1.49 -0.71 -12.77
C ASN A 248 -2.37 -1.14 -11.58
N MET A 249 -2.73 -0.23 -10.69
CA MET A 249 -3.67 -0.51 -9.59
C MET A 249 -5.04 -0.89 -10.16
N LYS A 250 -5.72 -1.86 -9.53
CA LYS A 250 -7.02 -2.36 -10.00
C LYS A 250 -8.20 -1.58 -9.42
N SER A 251 -8.03 -1.01 -8.24
CA SER A 251 -9.03 -0.25 -7.52
C SER A 251 -8.99 1.23 -7.91
N ASP A 252 -10.05 1.70 -8.58
CA ASP A 252 -10.26 3.12 -8.89
C ASP A 252 -10.17 4.01 -7.64
N TYR A 253 -10.59 3.49 -6.48
CA TYR A 253 -10.50 4.21 -5.21
C TYR A 253 -9.04 4.51 -4.85
N TYR A 254 -8.17 3.49 -4.87
CA TYR A 254 -6.76 3.67 -4.51
C TYR A 254 -6.00 4.47 -5.56
N GLN A 255 -6.37 4.33 -6.85
CA GLN A 255 -5.88 5.22 -7.90
C GLN A 255 -6.24 6.68 -7.61
N ALA A 256 -7.50 6.95 -7.28
CA ALA A 256 -7.98 8.29 -7.02
C ALA A 256 -7.29 8.93 -5.80
N GLU A 257 -7.08 8.17 -4.73
CA GLU A 257 -6.38 8.64 -3.53
C GLU A 257 -4.94 9.08 -3.82
N VAL A 258 -4.20 8.32 -4.63
CA VAL A 258 -2.84 8.70 -5.03
C VAL A 258 -2.85 9.91 -5.97
N VAL A 259 -3.76 9.95 -6.95
CA VAL A 259 -3.85 11.09 -7.88
C VAL A 259 -4.23 12.39 -7.15
N LYS A 260 -5.17 12.35 -6.20
CA LYS A 260 -5.52 13.51 -5.37
C LYS A 260 -4.30 14.02 -4.59
N LYS A 261 -3.47 13.10 -4.05
CA LYS A 261 -2.22 13.47 -3.39
C LYS A 261 -1.21 14.09 -4.36
N LEU A 262 -1.06 13.58 -5.58
CA LEU A 262 -0.21 14.19 -6.61
C LEU A 262 -0.63 15.63 -6.96
N LEU A 263 -1.94 15.89 -6.96
CA LEU A 263 -2.51 17.22 -7.23
C LEU A 263 -2.42 18.18 -6.05
N SER A 264 -2.26 17.66 -4.83
CA SER A 264 -2.37 18.46 -3.59
C SER A 264 -1.28 19.54 -3.40
N ASN A 265 -0.25 19.61 -4.25
CA ASN A 265 0.93 20.43 -3.95
C ASN A 265 1.56 21.24 -5.10
N ASN A 266 1.07 21.27 -6.35
CA ASN A 266 1.68 22.10 -7.39
C ASN A 266 0.75 22.34 -8.59
N ASP A 267 0.96 23.46 -9.28
CA ASP A 267 0.63 23.60 -10.69
C ASP A 267 1.27 22.46 -11.49
N ILE A 268 0.47 21.64 -12.16
CA ILE A 268 1.02 20.60 -13.03
C ILE A 268 1.33 21.12 -14.44
N SER A 269 2.35 20.57 -15.08
CA SER A 269 2.62 20.79 -16.51
C SER A 269 1.53 20.16 -17.38
N ASP A 270 1.43 20.57 -18.64
CA ASP A 270 0.44 20.00 -19.58
C ASP A 270 0.69 18.51 -19.83
N ALA A 271 1.95 18.07 -19.84
CA ALA A 271 2.29 16.65 -19.93
C ALA A 271 1.77 15.84 -18.73
N ARG A 272 1.92 16.37 -17.51
CA ARG A 272 1.40 15.74 -16.29
C ARG A 272 -0.12 15.73 -16.25
N PHE A 273 -0.76 16.82 -16.67
CA PHE A 273 -2.22 16.90 -16.84
C PHE A 273 -2.71 15.80 -17.80
N ALA A 274 -2.11 15.66 -18.97
CA ALA A 274 -2.48 14.63 -19.94
C ALA A 274 -2.30 13.20 -19.38
N GLY A 275 -1.21 12.95 -18.65
CA GLY A 275 -0.98 11.66 -17.99
C GLY A 275 -2.04 11.33 -16.95
N LEU A 276 -2.41 12.29 -16.09
CA LEU A 276 -3.43 12.10 -15.06
C LEU A 276 -4.84 11.96 -15.66
N MET A 277 -5.15 12.71 -16.72
CA MET A 277 -6.39 12.54 -17.49
C MET A 277 -6.50 11.14 -18.11
N LYS A 278 -5.38 10.56 -18.58
CA LYS A 278 -5.35 9.18 -19.09
C LYS A 278 -5.67 8.17 -17.98
N ILE A 279 -5.12 8.35 -16.78
CA ILE A 279 -5.44 7.49 -15.62
C ILE A 279 -6.94 7.60 -15.31
N ALA A 280 -7.47 8.82 -15.17
CA ALA A 280 -8.89 9.03 -14.90
C ALA A 280 -9.80 8.41 -15.98
N GLY A 281 -9.44 8.55 -17.26
CA GLY A 281 -10.20 7.99 -18.38
C GLY A 281 -10.31 6.46 -18.35
N ASN A 282 -9.29 5.78 -17.83
CA ASN A 282 -9.24 4.32 -17.72
C ASN A 282 -10.00 3.78 -16.50
N MET A 283 -10.42 4.62 -15.56
CA MET A 283 -11.20 4.19 -14.39
C MET A 283 -12.58 3.64 -14.79
N GLY A 284 -13.02 2.60 -14.09
CA GLY A 284 -14.35 2.00 -14.28
C GLY A 284 -15.48 2.78 -13.62
N SER A 285 -15.19 3.41 -12.48
CA SER A 285 -16.12 4.19 -11.67
C SER A 285 -16.22 5.63 -12.16
N ASP A 286 -17.41 6.02 -12.61
CA ASP A 286 -17.70 7.41 -12.99
C ASP A 286 -17.51 8.39 -11.83
N TYR A 287 -17.76 7.94 -10.59
CA TYR A 287 -17.54 8.76 -9.40
C TYR A 287 -16.07 9.15 -9.27
N TYR A 288 -15.15 8.17 -9.22
CA TYR A 288 -13.72 8.45 -9.08
C TYR A 288 -13.14 9.18 -10.29
N LYS A 289 -13.59 8.81 -11.50
CA LYS A 289 -13.26 9.53 -12.73
C LYS A 289 -13.61 11.01 -12.62
N SER A 290 -14.84 11.31 -12.18
CA SER A 290 -15.32 12.69 -12.05
C SER A 290 -14.59 13.49 -10.97
N GLU A 291 -14.26 12.84 -9.85
CA GLU A 291 -13.48 13.44 -8.76
C GLU A 291 -12.10 13.87 -9.24
N ILE A 292 -11.41 13.02 -10.01
CA ILE A 292 -10.08 13.33 -10.53
C ILE A 292 -10.13 14.40 -11.61
N ILE A 293 -11.05 14.31 -12.57
CA ILE A 293 -11.21 15.34 -13.61
C ILE A 293 -11.52 16.70 -12.97
N SER A 294 -12.42 16.73 -11.99
CA SER A 294 -12.77 17.97 -11.28
C SER A 294 -11.59 18.53 -10.48
N ALA A 295 -10.76 17.68 -9.87
CA ALA A 295 -9.54 18.12 -9.19
C ALA A 295 -8.49 18.68 -10.17
N LEU A 296 -8.37 18.06 -11.34
CA LEU A 296 -7.46 18.51 -12.41
C LEU A 296 -7.85 19.89 -12.96
N LEU A 297 -9.16 20.14 -13.12
CA LEU A 297 -9.66 21.45 -13.53
C LEU A 297 -9.26 22.56 -12.55
N LYS A 298 -9.36 22.29 -11.25
CA LYS A 298 -9.03 23.27 -10.20
C LYS A 298 -7.53 23.50 -10.00
N ASN A 299 -6.68 22.65 -10.57
CA ASN A 299 -5.24 22.68 -10.30
C ASN A 299 -4.49 23.74 -11.11
N LYS A 300 -5.05 24.28 -12.20
CA LYS A 300 -4.40 25.32 -13.02
C LYS A 300 -5.39 26.03 -13.93
N THR A 301 -5.02 27.23 -14.39
CA THR A 301 -5.73 27.95 -15.45
C THR A 301 -5.97 27.07 -16.68
N LEU A 302 -7.21 27.09 -17.14
CA LEU A 302 -7.70 26.30 -18.25
C LEU A 302 -7.28 26.92 -19.58
N ASN A 303 -6.33 26.29 -20.28
CA ASN A 303 -6.02 26.62 -21.68
C ASN A 303 -6.91 25.79 -22.63
N LYS A 304 -6.89 26.12 -23.93
CA LYS A 304 -7.73 25.44 -24.93
C LYS A 304 -7.51 23.92 -24.97
N ASP A 305 -6.27 23.45 -24.88
CA ASP A 305 -5.97 22.01 -24.94
C ASP A 305 -6.55 21.25 -23.72
N ARG A 306 -6.41 21.82 -22.52
CA ARG A 306 -6.99 21.27 -21.28
C ARG A 306 -8.52 21.32 -21.29
N TYR A 307 -9.10 22.39 -21.86
CA TYR A 307 -10.54 22.50 -22.06
C TYR A 307 -11.06 21.34 -22.94
N ASP A 308 -10.47 21.18 -24.13
CA ASP A 308 -10.87 20.15 -25.11
C ASP A 308 -10.72 18.73 -24.52
N LYS A 309 -9.63 18.48 -23.77
CA LYS A 309 -9.39 17.20 -23.07
C LYS A 309 -10.41 16.92 -21.97
N THR A 310 -10.77 17.93 -21.17
CA THR A 310 -11.78 17.78 -20.12
C THR A 310 -13.13 17.45 -20.71
N ILE A 311 -13.53 18.17 -21.75
CA ILE A 311 -14.76 17.90 -22.50
C ILE A 311 -14.78 16.46 -22.99
N ALA A 312 -13.73 16.01 -23.69
CA ALA A 312 -13.65 14.65 -24.21
C ALA A 312 -13.72 13.58 -23.09
N ALA A 313 -13.12 13.85 -21.93
CA ALA A 313 -13.20 12.96 -20.78
C ALA A 313 -14.60 12.92 -20.17
N ALA A 314 -15.27 14.07 -20.05
CA ALA A 314 -16.65 14.16 -19.56
C ALA A 314 -17.60 13.33 -20.43
N GLN A 315 -17.42 13.33 -21.75
CA GLN A 315 -18.25 12.53 -22.66
C GLN A 315 -18.14 11.01 -22.47
N ASN A 316 -17.03 10.54 -21.92
CA ASN A 316 -16.80 9.12 -21.68
C ASN A 316 -17.32 8.64 -20.31
N ILE A 317 -17.98 9.52 -19.55
CA ILE A 317 -18.69 9.19 -18.32
C ILE A 317 -20.10 8.74 -18.66
N LYS A 318 -20.60 7.67 -18.00
CA LYS A 318 -21.93 7.13 -18.27
C LYS A 318 -23.02 7.85 -17.48
N SER A 319 -22.71 8.31 -16.28
CA SER A 319 -23.65 9.03 -15.43
C SER A 319 -23.85 10.48 -15.89
N ASP A 320 -25.08 10.80 -16.30
CA ASP A 320 -25.49 12.17 -16.66
C ASP A 320 -25.21 13.20 -15.55
N TYR A 321 -25.32 12.79 -14.27
CA TYR A 321 -25.01 13.65 -13.13
C TYR A 321 -23.53 14.04 -13.10
N TYR A 322 -22.62 13.08 -13.28
CA TYR A 322 -21.19 13.35 -13.27
C TYR A 322 -20.73 14.07 -14.54
N GLN A 323 -21.36 13.81 -15.69
CA GLN A 323 -21.18 14.63 -16.90
C GLN A 323 -21.55 16.09 -16.61
N TYR A 324 -22.76 16.33 -16.09
CA TYR A 324 -23.22 17.66 -15.70
C TYR A 324 -22.27 18.34 -14.72
N SER A 325 -21.82 17.63 -13.67
CA SER A 325 -20.91 18.18 -12.65
C SER A 325 -19.60 18.72 -13.25
N ILE A 326 -18.96 17.94 -14.14
CA ILE A 326 -17.70 18.34 -14.77
C ILE A 326 -17.91 19.50 -15.76
N LEU A 327 -18.92 19.40 -16.62
CA LEU A 327 -19.22 20.44 -17.61
C LEU A 327 -19.63 21.76 -16.93
N SER A 328 -20.33 21.66 -15.80
CA SER A 328 -20.68 22.80 -14.96
C SER A 328 -19.44 23.46 -14.37
N GLY A 329 -18.43 22.68 -13.98
CA GLY A 329 -17.13 23.21 -13.52
C GLY A 329 -16.36 23.95 -14.62
N LEU A 330 -16.45 23.50 -15.88
CA LEU A 330 -15.81 24.19 -17.02
C LEU A 330 -16.37 25.60 -17.26
N ILE A 331 -17.68 25.81 -17.04
CA ILE A 331 -18.31 27.12 -17.16
C ILE A 331 -17.74 28.12 -16.15
N ASP A 332 -17.43 27.64 -14.96
CA ASP A 332 -16.99 28.49 -13.85
C ASP A 332 -15.55 28.99 -14.03
N GLU A 333 -14.78 28.42 -14.98
CA GLU A 333 -13.39 28.79 -15.32
C GLU A 333 -13.27 29.90 -16.40
N ASN A 334 -14.32 30.70 -16.62
CA ASN A 334 -14.37 31.88 -17.49
C ASN A 334 -14.03 31.62 -18.99
N ILE A 335 -14.94 30.94 -19.69
CA ILE A 335 -14.84 30.67 -21.13
C ILE A 335 -15.05 31.95 -21.95
N THR A 336 -14.05 32.38 -22.72
CA THR A 336 -14.11 33.61 -23.52
C THR A 336 -14.35 33.39 -25.02
N ASP A 337 -14.24 32.16 -25.52
CA ASP A 337 -14.35 31.83 -26.95
C ASP A 337 -15.75 31.31 -27.30
N GLU A 338 -16.43 31.96 -28.27
CA GLU A 338 -17.75 31.55 -28.75
C GLU A 338 -17.74 30.11 -29.30
N ALA A 339 -16.64 29.65 -29.90
CA ALA A 339 -16.52 28.27 -30.37
C ALA A 339 -16.55 27.27 -29.20
N ALA A 340 -15.92 27.59 -28.07
CA ALA A 340 -15.94 26.77 -26.86
C ALA A 340 -17.35 26.69 -26.25
N TRP A 341 -18.11 27.77 -26.31
CA TRP A 341 -19.54 27.79 -25.94
C TRP A 341 -20.38 26.92 -26.88
N SER A 342 -20.20 27.04 -28.19
CA SER A 342 -20.89 26.18 -29.17
C SER A 342 -20.61 24.69 -28.93
N SER A 343 -19.35 24.32 -28.68
CA SER A 343 -18.98 22.96 -28.32
C SER A 343 -19.70 22.52 -27.04
N LEU A 344 -19.71 23.34 -25.99
CA LEU A 344 -20.38 23.02 -24.73
C LEU A 344 -21.88 22.78 -24.90
N ILE A 345 -22.56 23.60 -25.72
CA ILE A 345 -23.98 23.41 -26.06
C ILE A 345 -24.21 22.09 -26.80
N GLN A 346 -23.36 21.76 -27.76
CA GLN A 346 -23.43 20.50 -28.50
C GLN A 346 -23.32 19.30 -27.55
N TYR A 347 -22.45 19.37 -26.54
CA TYR A 347 -22.31 18.30 -25.55
C TYR A 347 -23.46 18.25 -24.56
N ALA A 348 -23.92 19.40 -24.07
CA ALA A 348 -25.11 19.48 -23.21
C ALA A 348 -26.33 18.86 -23.90
N GLY A 349 -26.47 19.04 -25.22
CA GLY A 349 -27.52 18.44 -26.04
C GLY A 349 -27.53 16.90 -26.10
N LYS A 350 -26.46 16.24 -25.66
CA LYS A 350 -26.30 14.77 -25.67
C LYS A 350 -26.47 14.13 -24.29
N ILE A 351 -26.65 14.92 -23.23
CA ILE A 351 -26.93 14.40 -21.88
C ILE A 351 -28.26 13.65 -21.92
N GLY A 352 -28.30 12.42 -21.41
CA GLY A 352 -29.46 11.53 -21.54
C GLY A 352 -30.63 11.91 -20.63
N SER A 353 -30.34 12.46 -19.46
CA SER A 353 -31.33 12.92 -18.50
C SER A 353 -31.89 14.28 -18.86
N ASP A 354 -33.19 14.36 -19.14
CA ASP A 354 -33.93 15.61 -19.36
C ASP A 354 -33.64 16.67 -18.28
N TYR A 355 -33.55 16.25 -17.01
CA TYR A 355 -33.26 17.14 -15.90
C TYR A 355 -31.85 17.74 -16.01
N TYR A 356 -30.82 16.90 -16.11
CA TYR A 356 -29.43 17.38 -16.16
C TYR A 356 -29.13 18.13 -17.45
N GLN A 357 -29.71 17.71 -18.57
CA GLN A 357 -29.65 18.45 -19.83
C GLN A 357 -30.23 19.85 -19.66
N ALA A 358 -31.44 19.98 -19.09
CA ALA A 358 -32.06 21.27 -18.86
C ALA A 358 -31.25 22.16 -17.91
N GLN A 359 -30.75 21.60 -16.80
CA GLN A 359 -29.89 22.34 -15.86
C GLN A 359 -28.62 22.86 -16.57
N MET A 360 -27.99 22.01 -17.39
CA MET A 360 -26.79 22.39 -18.13
C MET A 360 -27.08 23.51 -19.14
N LEU A 361 -28.13 23.36 -19.96
CA LEU A 361 -28.52 24.37 -20.96
C LEU A 361 -28.91 25.70 -20.31
N MET A 362 -29.60 25.68 -19.17
CA MET A 362 -29.91 26.90 -18.41
C MET A 362 -28.65 27.56 -17.86
N LYS A 363 -27.69 26.78 -17.32
CA LYS A 363 -26.42 27.33 -16.82
C LYS A 363 -25.60 27.96 -17.96
N ILE A 364 -25.54 27.31 -19.13
CA ILE A 364 -24.91 27.90 -20.32
C ILE A 364 -25.63 29.18 -20.72
N ALA A 365 -26.97 29.15 -20.81
CA ALA A 365 -27.77 30.31 -21.17
C ALA A 365 -27.62 31.48 -20.19
N ASP A 366 -27.20 31.25 -18.94
CA ASP A 366 -26.91 32.30 -17.95
C ASP A 366 -25.50 32.90 -18.12
N LYS A 367 -24.51 32.10 -18.53
CA LYS A 367 -23.09 32.50 -18.53
C LYS A 367 -22.46 32.82 -19.87
N MET A 368 -23.00 32.30 -20.97
CA MET A 368 -22.46 32.52 -22.33
C MET A 368 -22.48 34.00 -22.74
N PRO A 369 -21.71 34.47 -23.74
CA PRO A 369 -21.86 35.82 -24.26
C PRO A 369 -23.22 36.03 -24.95
N ASP A 370 -23.62 37.29 -25.12
CA ASP A 370 -24.83 37.64 -25.87
C ASP A 370 -24.63 37.33 -27.37
N SER A 371 -25.14 36.19 -27.82
CA SER A 371 -25.03 35.72 -29.21
C SER A 371 -26.33 35.05 -29.67
N GLU A 372 -26.88 35.53 -30.78
CA GLU A 372 -28.05 34.93 -31.44
C GLU A 372 -27.77 33.50 -31.92
N THR A 373 -26.54 33.27 -32.41
CA THR A 373 -26.08 31.94 -32.82
C THR A 373 -26.11 30.96 -31.66
N LEU A 374 -25.56 31.34 -30.49
CA LEU A 374 -25.56 30.49 -29.30
C LEU A 374 -26.98 30.26 -28.77
N ARG A 375 -27.84 31.29 -28.75
CA ARG A 375 -29.26 31.14 -28.37
C ARG A 375 -29.99 30.11 -29.25
N LYS A 376 -29.79 30.18 -30.56
CA LYS A 376 -30.38 29.22 -31.50
C LYS A 376 -29.89 27.80 -31.22
N GLN A 377 -28.59 27.63 -30.99
CA GLN A 377 -28.00 26.33 -30.66
C GLN A 377 -28.58 25.74 -29.36
N ILE A 378 -28.81 26.54 -28.32
CA ILE A 378 -29.47 26.08 -27.09
C ILE A 378 -30.92 25.66 -27.39
N GLY A 379 -31.66 26.46 -28.17
CA GLY A 379 -33.02 26.13 -28.57
C GLY A 379 -33.10 24.82 -29.37
N ASP A 380 -32.13 24.57 -30.25
CA ASP A 380 -32.03 23.31 -31.00
C ASP A 380 -31.65 22.13 -30.09
N ALA A 381 -30.70 22.31 -29.18
CA ALA A 381 -30.33 21.28 -28.21
C ALA A 381 -31.48 20.93 -27.23
N ALA A 382 -32.28 21.92 -26.84
CA ALA A 382 -33.41 21.74 -25.94
C ALA A 382 -34.50 20.83 -26.52
N LYS A 383 -34.62 20.72 -27.85
CA LYS A 383 -35.59 19.84 -28.52
C LYS A 383 -35.39 18.35 -28.20
N ASN A 384 -34.22 17.97 -27.68
CA ASN A 384 -33.96 16.60 -27.24
C ASN A 384 -34.57 16.29 -25.87
N ILE A 385 -34.96 17.30 -25.08
CA ILE A 385 -35.61 17.15 -23.78
C ILE A 385 -37.05 16.70 -24.00
N LYS A 386 -37.41 15.53 -23.45
CA LYS A 386 -38.75 14.95 -23.64
C LYS A 386 -39.79 15.51 -22.67
N SER A 387 -39.35 15.93 -21.49
CA SER A 387 -40.20 16.55 -20.48
C SER A 387 -40.56 17.98 -20.86
N ASP A 388 -41.84 18.23 -21.14
CA ASP A 388 -42.38 19.58 -21.39
C ASP A 388 -42.05 20.57 -20.26
N TYR A 389 -42.01 20.09 -19.02
CA TYR A 389 -41.66 20.90 -17.86
C TYR A 389 -40.24 21.45 -17.97
N TYR A 390 -39.25 20.57 -18.21
CA TYR A 390 -37.85 20.94 -18.31
C TYR A 390 -37.54 21.70 -19.61
N TYR A 391 -38.14 21.29 -20.73
CA TYR A 391 -38.07 22.03 -21.99
C TYR A 391 -38.57 23.46 -21.82
N GLY A 392 -39.75 23.63 -21.22
CA GLY A 392 -40.33 24.94 -20.95
C GLY A 392 -39.46 25.81 -20.02
N GLN A 393 -38.76 25.21 -19.05
CA GLN A 393 -37.80 25.93 -18.21
C GLN A 393 -36.63 26.49 -19.03
N VAL A 394 -36.03 25.69 -19.91
CA VAL A 394 -34.94 26.13 -20.79
C VAL A 394 -35.39 27.28 -21.70
N MET A 395 -36.53 27.12 -22.37
CA MET A 395 -37.04 28.14 -23.30
C MET A 395 -37.40 29.46 -22.60
N ARG A 396 -37.98 29.41 -21.39
CA ARG A 396 -38.20 30.62 -20.58
C ARG A 396 -36.89 31.28 -20.16
N SER A 397 -35.87 30.49 -19.84
CA SER A 397 -34.54 31.03 -19.51
C SER A 397 -33.92 31.79 -20.69
N LEU A 398 -34.01 31.22 -21.91
CA LEU A 398 -33.56 31.89 -23.14
C LEU A 398 -34.35 33.18 -23.42
N GLY A 399 -35.67 33.15 -23.27
CA GLY A 399 -36.53 34.31 -23.53
C GLY A 399 -36.22 35.50 -22.63
N ARG A 400 -35.87 35.27 -21.35
CA ARG A 400 -35.48 36.34 -20.41
C ARG A 400 -34.17 37.04 -20.77
N ARG A 401 -33.29 36.40 -21.54
CA ARG A 401 -31.99 36.95 -21.94
C ARG A 401 -32.02 37.69 -23.27
N ALA A 402 -33.02 37.42 -24.11
CA ALA A 402 -33.22 38.11 -25.38
C ALA A 402 -34.00 39.44 -25.25
N ALA A 403 -34.58 39.68 -24.07
CA ALA A 403 -35.23 40.94 -23.69
C ALA A 403 -34.26 41.81 -22.90
#